data_AF-A0A9E2ZSA0-F1
#
_entry.id   AF-A0A9E2ZSA0-F1
#
_cell.length_a   1.000
_cell.length_b   1.000
_cell.length_c   1.000
_cell.angle_alpha   90.00
_cell.angle_beta   90.00
_cell.angle_gamma   90.00
#
_symmetry.space_group_name_H-M   'P 1'
#
loop_
_entity.id
_entity.type
_entity.pdbx_description
1 polymer ?
#
loop_
_entity_poly.entity_id
_entity_poly.type
_entity_poly.pdbx_seq_one_letter_code
_entity_poly.pdbx_strand_id
1 'polypeptide(L)'
;MELQFYPPGFAPFADNTSCDDAHWCSALNIDSLECSGSGYAPSPCNPNCTEPVNFAFIQTNGVPTGPPSPQLSNLATLTPNRHTLLMNPGDVIVVSMFDAWIPGGRALEARETDLSTGQSGYMIASAANGFMNTNPKNCSGTPFNFQQEYSSARAQNFLPWGFGPYMINSEFEIGHFEPCTSVHGAATFTMGSFTDTYYKNCSGPYETTAEKPALEPDDSPCYPFGDTHGGTVAPNLVTGCDVSFNATGDLDYDGTPYYRDWPDSVTPDRYPSTFLQLQPTTDYGQRCPQIQFETDNSATQLATGCNPATGANCVLPPPGPGNFYPYWTQATVGGLCVWEFGNMANGNTFGGDAQYGSVGPETIGAFAGPVRPNPNC
;
A
#
# COMPACT_ATOMS: atom_id res chain seq x y z
N MET A 1 1.56 8.94 5.27
CA MET A 1 2.99 8.53 5.37
C MET A 1 2.94 7.07 5.60
N GLU A 2 3.49 6.34 4.66
CA GLU A 2 3.57 4.90 4.71
C GLU A 2 5.02 4.45 4.54
N LEU A 3 5.35 3.36 5.21
CA LEU A 3 6.48 2.53 4.83
C LEU A 3 5.89 1.31 4.12
N GLN A 4 5.93 1.33 2.79
CA GLN A 4 5.31 0.29 1.97
C GLN A 4 6.35 -0.78 1.62
N PHE A 5 5.91 -2.05 1.61
CA PHE A 5 6.72 -3.20 1.21
C PHE A 5 6.17 -3.76 -0.09
N TYR A 6 7.06 -4.00 -1.05
CA TYR A 6 6.67 -4.44 -2.39
C TYR A 6 7.17 -5.86 -2.69
N PRO A 7 6.30 -6.75 -3.18
CA PRO A 7 6.64 -8.14 -3.46
C PRO A 7 7.62 -8.27 -4.63
N PRO A 8 8.41 -9.37 -4.69
CA PRO A 8 9.21 -9.70 -5.86
C PRO A 8 8.39 -10.33 -7.01
N GLY A 9 9.01 -10.42 -8.18
CA GLY A 9 8.56 -11.29 -9.29
C GLY A 9 7.93 -10.58 -10.48
N PHE A 10 7.78 -9.25 -10.40
CA PHE A 10 7.09 -8.42 -11.36
C PHE A 10 7.83 -7.06 -11.54
N ALA A 11 9.12 -7.14 -11.87
CA ALA A 11 9.97 -5.96 -12.09
C ALA A 11 9.86 -5.49 -13.56
N PRO A 12 10.20 -4.23 -13.89
CA PRO A 12 10.77 -3.17 -13.06
C PRO A 12 9.72 -2.31 -12.35
N PHE A 13 10.12 -1.73 -11.22
CA PHE A 13 9.29 -0.78 -10.46
C PHE A 13 8.82 0.47 -11.24
N ALA A 14 9.39 0.74 -12.42
CA ALA A 14 9.08 1.91 -13.22
C ALA A 14 7.65 1.91 -13.80
N ASP A 15 7.12 0.72 -14.08
CA ASP A 15 5.79 0.49 -14.66
C ASP A 15 5.13 -0.76 -14.08
N ASN A 16 5.57 -1.14 -12.89
CA ASN A 16 5.17 -2.33 -12.17
C ASN A 16 5.53 -2.20 -10.67
N THR A 17 5.24 -3.22 -9.86
CA THR A 17 5.35 -3.17 -8.40
C THR A 17 6.66 -3.73 -7.82
N SER A 18 7.45 -4.54 -8.55
CA SER A 18 8.64 -5.18 -7.94
C SER A 18 9.97 -4.46 -8.20
N CYS A 19 10.86 -4.50 -7.20
CA CYS A 19 12.24 -4.07 -7.38
C CYS A 19 13.09 -5.08 -8.18
N ASP A 20 12.90 -6.38 -7.95
CA ASP A 20 13.45 -7.48 -8.73
C ASP A 20 12.59 -8.75 -8.61
N ASP A 21 13.03 -9.86 -9.18
CA ASP A 21 12.27 -11.11 -9.22
C ASP A 21 12.37 -11.98 -7.96
N ALA A 22 13.24 -11.64 -7.01
CA ALA A 22 13.61 -12.55 -5.92
C ALA A 22 13.49 -11.94 -4.52
N HIS A 23 13.53 -10.62 -4.39
CA HIS A 23 13.59 -9.92 -3.12
C HIS A 23 12.46 -8.90 -2.98
N TRP A 24 11.93 -8.84 -1.75
CA TRP A 24 11.15 -7.71 -1.30
C TRP A 24 12.03 -6.46 -1.23
N CYS A 25 11.41 -5.32 -1.48
CA CYS A 25 11.98 -4.02 -1.18
C CYS A 25 10.92 -3.17 -0.48
N SER A 26 11.33 -1.99 -0.03
CA SER A 26 10.42 -1.06 0.64
C SER A 26 10.73 0.38 0.27
N ALA A 27 9.73 1.25 0.40
CA ALA A 27 9.88 2.68 0.21
C ALA A 27 9.11 3.48 1.25
N LEU A 28 9.68 4.65 1.58
CA LEU A 28 9.03 5.66 2.38
C LEU A 28 8.21 6.57 1.46
N ASN A 29 6.89 6.56 1.68
CA ASN A 29 5.90 7.36 0.96
C ASN A 29 5.33 8.45 1.87
N ILE A 30 5.28 9.71 1.40
CA ILE A 30 4.68 10.82 2.14
C ILE A 30 3.86 11.73 1.23
N ASP A 31 2.54 11.63 1.41
CA ASP A 31 1.54 12.41 0.72
C ASP A 31 1.30 13.76 1.38
N SER A 32 1.33 14.80 0.55
CA SER A 32 0.83 16.10 0.95
C SER A 32 -0.66 16.20 0.63
N LEU A 33 -1.38 17.04 1.38
CA LEU A 33 -2.79 17.32 1.09
C LEU A 33 -2.96 17.82 -0.36
N GLU A 34 -3.82 17.15 -1.14
CA GLU A 34 -4.24 17.57 -2.49
C GLU A 34 -5.51 18.42 -2.46
N CYS A 35 -6.50 17.99 -1.66
CA CYS A 35 -7.86 18.52 -1.71
C CYS A 35 -8.13 19.56 -0.63
N SER A 36 -9.14 20.39 -0.85
CA SER A 36 -9.71 21.25 0.20
C SER A 36 -10.88 20.55 0.88
N GLY A 37 -11.06 20.63 2.19
CA GLY A 37 -12.20 19.98 2.87
C GLY A 37 -11.79 18.86 3.81
N SER A 38 -12.73 17.98 4.15
CA SER A 38 -12.54 16.81 5.03
C SER A 38 -12.42 15.53 4.21
N GLY A 39 -11.71 14.52 4.71
CA GLY A 39 -11.37 13.31 3.94
C GLY A 39 -12.53 12.62 3.21
N TYR A 40 -13.73 12.57 3.78
CA TYR A 40 -14.94 11.96 3.19
C TYR A 40 -15.85 12.93 2.41
N ALA A 41 -15.50 14.20 2.39
CA ALA A 41 -16.17 15.23 1.60
C ALA A 41 -15.12 16.14 0.94
N PRO A 42 -14.18 15.58 0.15
CA PRO A 42 -13.15 16.35 -0.49
C PRO A 42 -13.81 17.34 -1.47
N SER A 43 -13.50 18.61 -1.28
CA SER A 43 -13.88 19.76 -2.12
C SER A 43 -12.67 20.19 -2.93
N PRO A 44 -12.88 20.76 -4.13
CA PRO A 44 -12.20 20.32 -5.33
C PRO A 44 -10.70 20.05 -5.12
N CYS A 45 -10.30 18.80 -5.37
CA CYS A 45 -8.91 18.41 -5.49
C CYS A 45 -8.25 19.14 -6.67
N ASN A 46 -6.95 19.37 -6.58
CA ASN A 46 -6.22 20.04 -7.65
C ASN A 46 -5.69 19.02 -8.66
N PRO A 47 -6.30 18.89 -9.85
CA PRO A 47 -5.96 17.84 -10.81
C PRO A 47 -4.56 18.02 -11.44
N ASN A 48 -3.85 19.10 -11.13
CA ASN A 48 -2.48 19.31 -11.62
C ASN A 48 -1.42 18.63 -10.75
N CYS A 49 -1.79 18.13 -9.57
CA CYS A 49 -0.93 17.37 -8.68
C CYS A 49 -1.78 16.39 -7.89
N THR A 50 -2.43 15.48 -8.61
CA THR A 50 -3.15 14.38 -7.99
C THR A 50 -2.20 13.53 -7.19
N GLU A 51 -2.57 13.28 -5.93
CA GLU A 51 -1.81 12.46 -4.97
C GLU A 51 -0.31 12.82 -4.92
N PRO A 52 0.04 14.01 -4.39
CA PRO A 52 1.41 14.49 -4.44
C PRO A 52 2.29 13.75 -3.41
N VAL A 53 2.76 12.58 -3.81
CA VAL A 53 3.55 11.63 -3.02
C VAL A 53 5.05 11.93 -3.11
N ASN A 54 5.72 12.02 -1.97
CA ASN A 54 7.17 11.85 -1.92
C ASN A 54 7.47 10.36 -1.90
N PHE A 55 8.36 9.88 -2.76
CA PHE A 55 8.74 8.46 -2.85
C PHE A 55 10.25 8.30 -2.69
N ALA A 56 10.69 7.41 -1.79
CA ALA A 56 12.09 7.00 -1.72
C ALA A 56 12.25 5.58 -1.18
N PHE A 57 12.89 4.70 -1.95
CA PHE A 57 13.29 3.38 -1.46
C PHE A 57 14.09 3.47 -0.17
N ILE A 58 13.99 2.45 0.68
CA ILE A 58 14.89 2.29 1.83
C ILE A 58 16.29 1.95 1.34
N GLN A 59 17.28 2.68 1.84
CA GLN A 59 18.66 2.63 1.32
C GLN A 59 19.64 2.30 2.44
N THR A 60 20.63 1.47 2.14
CA THR A 60 21.76 1.14 3.02
C THR A 60 22.63 2.36 3.38
N ASN A 61 22.52 3.46 2.64
CA ASN A 61 23.27 4.69 2.84
C ASN A 61 22.39 5.93 3.12
N GLY A 62 21.06 5.78 3.20
CA GLY A 62 20.12 6.87 3.42
C GLY A 62 20.01 7.91 2.30
N VAL A 63 20.55 7.65 1.10
CA VAL A 63 20.52 8.57 -0.05
C VAL A 63 19.49 8.08 -1.07
N PRO A 64 18.42 8.84 -1.36
CA PRO A 64 17.42 8.45 -2.36
C PRO A 64 18.02 8.12 -3.73
N THR A 65 17.40 7.17 -4.45
CA THR A 65 17.82 6.75 -5.80
C THR A 65 17.67 7.87 -6.84
N GLY A 66 16.67 8.74 -6.65
CA GLY A 66 16.43 9.97 -7.38
C GLY A 66 15.75 11.01 -6.47
N PRO A 67 15.41 12.21 -6.98
CA PRO A 67 14.70 13.22 -6.19
C PRO A 67 13.36 12.65 -5.69
N PRO A 68 13.10 12.66 -4.37
CA PRO A 68 11.93 11.99 -3.83
C PRO A 68 10.65 12.82 -3.97
N SER A 69 10.76 14.15 -4.07
CA SER A 69 9.59 15.03 -4.18
C SER A 69 8.81 14.82 -5.49
N PRO A 70 7.47 14.89 -5.47
CA PRO A 70 6.66 14.70 -6.67
C PRO A 70 6.92 15.77 -7.75
N GLN A 71 7.45 16.94 -7.39
CA GLN A 71 7.78 18.00 -8.36
C GLN A 71 9.02 17.72 -9.19
N LEU A 72 9.92 16.86 -8.69
CA LEU A 72 11.24 16.61 -9.28
C LEU A 72 11.49 15.12 -9.55
N SER A 73 10.51 14.27 -9.25
CA SER A 73 10.59 12.84 -9.46
C SER A 73 10.90 12.53 -10.93
N ASN A 74 11.63 11.45 -11.13
CA ASN A 74 12.02 10.99 -12.45
C ASN A 74 12.27 9.48 -12.42
N LEU A 75 12.69 8.91 -13.55
CA LEU A 75 12.95 7.48 -13.67
C LEU A 75 13.88 6.94 -12.55
N ALA A 76 14.89 7.70 -12.11
CA ALA A 76 15.78 7.25 -11.04
C ALA A 76 15.07 7.15 -9.67
N THR A 77 14.04 7.96 -9.41
CA THR A 77 13.19 7.86 -8.21
C THR A 77 12.56 6.47 -8.11
N LEU A 78 12.17 5.90 -9.25
CA LEU A 78 11.51 4.60 -9.36
C LEU A 78 12.44 3.48 -9.86
N THR A 79 13.76 3.69 -9.82
CA THR A 79 14.74 2.67 -10.21
C THR A 79 15.60 2.27 -9.01
N PRO A 80 15.45 1.05 -8.47
CA PRO A 80 16.34 0.52 -7.44
C PRO A 80 17.81 0.58 -7.88
N ASN A 81 18.72 0.73 -6.93
CA ASN A 81 20.15 0.70 -7.21
C ASN A 81 20.88 -0.20 -6.19
N ARG A 82 22.21 -0.29 -6.31
CA ARG A 82 23.04 -1.15 -5.43
C ARG A 82 22.94 -0.87 -3.93
N HIS A 83 22.34 0.26 -3.53
CA HIS A 83 22.14 0.66 -2.15
C HIS A 83 20.71 0.42 -1.67
N THR A 84 19.76 0.08 -2.54
CA THR A 84 18.42 -0.33 -2.15
C THR A 84 18.51 -1.56 -1.25
N LEU A 85 17.86 -1.50 -0.09
CA LEU A 85 17.76 -2.66 0.80
C LEU A 85 16.83 -3.69 0.14
N LEU A 86 17.33 -4.92 -0.01
CA LEU A 86 16.60 -6.05 -0.56
C LEU A 86 16.48 -7.13 0.52
N MET A 87 15.31 -7.75 0.62
CA MET A 87 14.95 -8.71 1.67
C MET A 87 14.43 -10.00 1.04
N ASN A 88 14.85 -11.17 1.53
CA ASN A 88 14.37 -12.44 0.99
C ASN A 88 12.96 -12.74 1.51
N PRO A 89 12.14 -13.45 0.71
CA PRO A 89 10.92 -14.06 1.23
C PRO A 89 11.20 -14.92 2.46
N GLY A 90 10.48 -14.66 3.55
CA GLY A 90 10.63 -15.36 4.83
C GLY A 90 11.63 -14.72 5.80
N ASP A 91 12.25 -13.59 5.46
CA ASP A 91 13.11 -12.85 6.38
C ASP A 91 12.33 -12.20 7.53
N VAL A 92 13.02 -12.00 8.66
CA VAL A 92 12.45 -11.37 9.86
C VAL A 92 12.93 -9.92 9.94
N ILE A 93 12.03 -8.98 9.67
CA ILE A 93 12.34 -7.56 9.60
C ILE A 93 11.89 -6.84 10.87
N VAL A 94 12.78 -6.03 11.44
CA VAL A 94 12.44 -5.06 12.48
C VAL A 94 12.34 -3.69 11.83
N VAL A 95 11.15 -3.08 11.94
CA VAL A 95 10.87 -1.71 11.50
C VAL A 95 10.95 -0.77 12.69
N SER A 96 11.57 0.40 12.49
CA SER A 96 11.58 1.50 13.45
C SER A 96 11.30 2.81 12.73
N MET A 97 10.31 3.57 13.20
CA MET A 97 9.91 4.85 12.61
C MET A 97 9.88 5.94 13.69
N PHE A 98 10.79 6.91 13.60
CA PHE A 98 10.95 7.94 14.62
C PHE A 98 11.57 9.23 14.06
N ASP A 99 11.32 10.36 14.71
CA ASP A 99 11.96 11.63 14.35
C ASP A 99 13.43 11.66 14.81
N ALA A 100 14.35 11.44 13.88
CA ALA A 100 15.80 11.48 14.08
C ALA A 100 16.34 12.91 14.16
N TRP A 101 17.47 13.07 14.84
CA TRP A 101 18.23 14.33 14.85
C TRP A 101 19.05 14.46 13.57
N ILE A 102 18.88 15.57 12.85
CA ILE A 102 19.64 15.91 11.66
C ILE A 102 20.31 17.28 11.80
N PRO A 103 21.35 17.60 11.02
CA PRO A 103 21.86 18.96 10.96
C PRO A 103 20.74 19.96 10.67
N GLY A 104 20.52 20.91 11.58
CA GLY A 104 19.49 21.94 11.43
C GLY A 104 18.08 21.58 11.94
N GLY A 105 17.87 20.41 12.55
CA GLY A 105 16.58 20.10 13.18
C GLY A 105 16.33 18.61 13.41
N ARG A 106 15.10 18.19 13.12
CA ARG A 106 14.65 16.80 13.18
C ARG A 106 13.88 16.45 11.91
N ALA A 107 13.92 15.18 11.53
CA ALA A 107 13.11 14.63 10.45
C ALA A 107 12.79 13.16 10.74
N LEU A 108 11.66 12.68 10.23
CA LEU A 108 11.25 11.29 10.30
C LEU A 108 12.29 10.40 9.62
N GLU A 109 12.76 9.39 10.34
CA GLU A 109 13.54 8.27 9.84
C GLU A 109 12.67 7.03 9.86
N ALA A 110 12.58 6.35 8.72
CA ALA A 110 12.12 4.96 8.63
C ALA A 110 13.36 4.08 8.49
N ARG A 111 13.52 3.12 9.40
CA ARG A 111 14.67 2.21 9.44
C ARG A 111 14.19 0.77 9.48
N GLU A 112 14.88 -0.06 8.70
CA GLU A 112 14.67 -1.50 8.65
C GLU A 112 15.96 -2.22 9.02
N THR A 113 15.81 -3.28 9.80
CA THR A 113 16.89 -4.23 10.10
C THR A 113 16.38 -5.62 9.80
N ASP A 114 16.99 -6.26 8.81
CA ASP A 114 16.77 -7.66 8.52
C ASP A 114 17.60 -8.49 9.50
N LEU A 115 16.91 -9.16 10.43
CA LEU A 115 17.55 -10.00 11.43
C LEU A 115 18.06 -11.33 10.86
N SER A 116 17.54 -11.78 9.72
CA SER A 116 17.98 -12.99 9.04
C SER A 116 19.36 -12.82 8.41
N THR A 117 19.58 -11.69 7.72
CA THR A 117 20.84 -11.41 7.01
C THR A 117 21.78 -10.49 7.80
N GLY A 118 21.26 -9.75 8.78
CA GLY A 118 21.99 -8.71 9.51
C GLY A 118 22.16 -7.40 8.75
N GLN A 119 21.51 -7.25 7.58
CA GLN A 119 21.53 -6.01 6.81
C GLN A 119 20.59 -4.97 7.41
N SER A 120 20.85 -3.70 7.08
CA SER A 120 19.96 -2.61 7.49
C SER A 120 19.95 -1.52 6.43
N GLY A 121 18.82 -0.85 6.34
CA GLY A 121 18.63 0.33 5.51
C GLY A 121 17.77 1.34 6.25
N TYR A 122 17.84 2.59 5.80
CA TYR A 122 17.01 3.65 6.33
C TYR A 122 16.73 4.71 5.27
N MET A 123 15.73 5.54 5.52
CA MET A 123 15.46 6.76 4.78
C MET A 123 15.02 7.86 5.74
N ILE A 124 15.57 9.06 5.53
CA ILE A 124 15.21 10.25 6.32
C ILE A 124 14.44 11.23 5.44
N ALA A 125 13.19 11.51 5.79
CA ALA A 125 12.29 12.42 5.09
C ALA A 125 12.63 13.90 5.33
N SER A 126 13.82 14.29 4.90
CA SER A 126 14.37 15.63 5.12
C SER A 126 14.52 16.43 3.83
N ALA A 127 14.49 17.75 3.97
CA ALA A 127 14.78 18.69 2.91
C ALA A 127 16.18 18.46 2.31
N ALA A 128 17.15 18.02 3.12
CA ALA A 128 18.50 17.69 2.69
C ALA A 128 18.55 16.45 1.77
N ASN A 129 17.64 15.50 1.97
CA ASN A 129 17.43 14.36 1.07
C ASN A 129 16.49 14.69 -0.10
N GLY A 130 16.03 15.94 -0.23
CA GLY A 130 15.20 16.39 -1.34
C GLY A 130 13.70 16.22 -1.14
N PHE A 131 13.23 15.88 0.06
CA PHE A 131 11.80 15.82 0.38
C PHE A 131 11.18 17.22 0.36
N MET A 132 9.94 17.31 -0.11
CA MET A 132 9.20 18.56 -0.20
C MET A 132 7.74 18.39 0.24
N ASN A 133 7.20 19.42 0.89
CA ASN A 133 5.76 19.54 1.07
C ASN A 133 5.15 20.24 -0.14
N THR A 134 4.09 19.66 -0.70
CA THR A 134 3.39 20.20 -1.86
C THR A 134 2.32 21.19 -1.44
N ASN A 135 2.23 22.32 -2.14
CA ASN A 135 1.13 23.26 -1.96
C ASN A 135 -0.09 22.82 -2.80
N PRO A 136 -1.24 22.49 -2.19
CA PRO A 136 -2.42 22.00 -2.91
C PRO A 136 -2.99 23.00 -3.92
N LYS A 137 -2.70 24.30 -3.81
CA LYS A 137 -3.31 25.33 -4.68
C LYS A 137 -2.58 25.53 -6.00
N ASN A 138 -1.26 25.34 -6.01
CA ASN A 138 -0.42 25.65 -7.16
C ASN A 138 0.61 24.55 -7.47
N CYS A 139 0.57 23.43 -6.74
CA CYS A 139 1.42 22.26 -6.89
C CYS A 139 2.92 22.51 -6.70
N SER A 140 3.32 23.69 -6.21
CA SER A 140 4.73 23.99 -5.96
C SER A 140 5.24 23.25 -4.72
N GLY A 141 6.40 22.63 -4.83
CA GLY A 141 7.11 21.99 -3.72
C GLY A 141 7.91 22.99 -2.90
N THR A 142 7.92 22.83 -1.58
CA THR A 142 8.81 23.54 -0.66
C THR A 142 9.65 22.52 0.11
N PRO A 143 10.99 22.63 0.14
CA PRO A 143 11.84 21.73 0.93
C PRO A 143 11.36 21.63 2.37
N PHE A 144 11.19 20.40 2.88
CA PHE A 144 10.54 20.17 4.15
C PHE A 144 11.17 19.02 4.93
N ASN A 145 11.24 19.16 6.25
CA ASN A 145 11.64 18.10 7.17
C ASN A 145 10.37 17.53 7.82
N PHE A 146 9.87 16.41 7.29
CA PHE A 146 8.68 15.75 7.82
C PHE A 146 8.95 15.21 9.22
N GLN A 147 7.95 15.30 10.10
CA GLN A 147 7.99 14.81 11.48
C GLN A 147 6.62 14.23 11.82
N GLN A 148 6.56 13.40 12.86
CA GLN A 148 5.28 12.88 13.35
C GLN A 148 4.36 14.03 13.82
N GLU A 149 3.10 14.03 13.38
CA GLU A 149 2.14 15.08 13.77
C GLU A 149 1.81 15.02 15.28
N TYR A 150 1.75 13.80 15.83
CA TYR A 150 1.37 13.57 17.22
C TYR A 150 2.46 12.78 17.96
N SER A 151 2.71 13.18 19.21
CA SER A 151 3.66 12.47 20.09
C SER A 151 3.04 11.29 20.86
N SER A 152 1.79 10.91 20.57
CA SER A 152 1.09 9.79 21.22
C SER A 152 0.01 9.21 20.32
N ALA A 153 -0.20 7.90 20.36
CA ALA A 153 -1.34 7.23 19.72
C ALA A 153 -2.58 7.24 20.64
N ARG A 154 -3.62 7.98 20.23
CA ARG A 154 -4.95 8.01 20.88
C ARG A 154 -6.00 8.09 19.79
N ALA A 155 -7.18 7.51 19.98
CA ALA A 155 -8.22 7.48 18.93
C ALA A 155 -8.59 8.85 18.31
N GLN A 156 -8.30 9.97 18.96
CA GLN A 156 -8.53 11.33 18.45
C GLN A 156 -7.34 11.92 17.67
N ASN A 157 -6.16 11.30 17.72
CA ASN A 157 -4.92 11.75 17.09
C ASN A 157 -4.77 11.13 15.69
N PHE A 158 -5.81 11.28 14.87
CA PHE A 158 -5.85 10.74 13.51
C PHE A 158 -5.50 11.80 12.47
N LEU A 159 -5.30 11.36 11.23
CA LEU A 159 -5.14 12.19 10.05
C LEU A 159 -6.50 12.84 9.67
N PRO A 160 -6.72 14.15 9.87
CA PRO A 160 -8.07 14.72 9.76
C PRO A 160 -8.56 14.92 8.32
N TRP A 161 -7.70 14.67 7.33
CA TRP A 161 -7.97 14.90 5.92
C TRP A 161 -7.84 13.64 5.05
N GLY A 162 -7.44 12.50 5.62
CA GLY A 162 -7.42 11.20 4.93
C GLY A 162 -8.79 10.52 4.95
N PHE A 163 -8.92 9.43 4.18
CA PHE A 163 -10.15 8.65 4.06
C PHE A 163 -10.32 7.62 5.18
N GLY A 164 -10.48 8.08 6.41
CA GLY A 164 -10.57 7.22 7.59
C GLY A 164 -9.84 7.84 8.78
N PRO A 165 -10.12 7.40 10.01
CA PRO A 165 -9.40 7.87 11.20
C PRO A 165 -8.01 7.23 11.34
N TYR A 166 -7.22 7.25 10.26
CA TYR A 166 -5.88 6.65 10.22
C TYR A 166 -4.96 7.23 11.28
N MET A 167 -4.19 6.33 11.87
CA MET A 167 -3.36 6.52 13.06
C MET A 167 -2.03 5.79 12.85
N ILE A 168 -1.41 5.26 13.91
CA ILE A 168 -0.45 4.16 13.75
C ILE A 168 -1.25 2.93 13.32
N ASN A 169 -1.27 2.65 12.02
CA ASN A 169 -1.94 1.51 11.43
C ASN A 169 -0.91 0.48 10.93
N SER A 170 -1.43 -0.70 10.67
CA SER A 170 -0.84 -1.62 9.72
C SER A 170 -1.91 -1.93 8.69
N GLU A 171 -1.50 -2.00 7.44
CA GLU A 171 -2.42 -2.13 6.32
C GLU A 171 -1.90 -3.11 5.29
N PHE A 172 -2.85 -3.63 4.52
CA PHE A 172 -2.62 -4.38 3.31
C PHE A 172 -3.40 -3.68 2.22
N GLU A 173 -2.69 -3.02 1.33
CA GLU A 173 -3.25 -2.49 0.10
C GLU A 173 -3.51 -3.66 -0.84
N ILE A 174 -4.75 -3.79 -1.32
CA ILE A 174 -5.19 -4.87 -2.20
C ILE A 174 -5.84 -4.28 -3.45
N GLY A 175 -6.03 -5.07 -4.49
CA GLY A 175 -6.57 -4.59 -5.76
C GLY A 175 -5.53 -3.95 -6.68
N HIS A 176 -4.24 -4.20 -6.43
CA HIS A 176 -3.13 -3.78 -7.30
C HIS A 176 -2.42 -4.97 -7.95
N PHE A 177 -3.06 -6.15 -7.96
CA PHE A 177 -2.51 -7.29 -8.70
C PHE A 177 -3.56 -8.34 -9.05
N GLU A 178 -3.62 -8.66 -10.33
CA GLU A 178 -4.46 -9.70 -10.92
C GLU A 178 -3.61 -10.74 -11.67
N PRO A 179 -3.62 -12.01 -11.23
CA PRO A 179 -2.95 -13.07 -11.97
C PRO A 179 -3.77 -13.52 -13.18
N CYS A 180 -3.14 -13.49 -14.35
CA CYS A 180 -3.76 -13.82 -15.63
C CYS A 180 -3.22 -15.13 -16.20
N THR A 181 -4.01 -15.78 -17.05
CA THR A 181 -3.53 -16.86 -17.93
C THR A 181 -3.03 -16.34 -19.27
N SER A 182 -3.56 -15.21 -19.74
CA SER A 182 -3.10 -14.51 -20.94
C SER A 182 -3.46 -13.03 -20.86
N VAL A 183 -2.73 -12.19 -21.59
CA VAL A 183 -2.96 -10.74 -21.66
C VAL A 183 -3.17 -10.29 -23.11
N HIS A 184 -3.91 -9.22 -23.33
CA HIS A 184 -4.18 -8.69 -24.67
C HIS A 184 -4.41 -7.17 -24.69
N GLY A 185 -4.50 -6.59 -25.89
CA GLY A 185 -4.63 -5.14 -26.05
C GLY A 185 -3.32 -4.40 -25.79
N ALA A 186 -2.30 -4.66 -26.61
CA ALA A 186 -0.98 -4.05 -26.47
C ALA A 186 -1.04 -2.51 -26.54
N ALA A 187 -0.25 -1.87 -25.69
CA ALA A 187 -0.05 -0.43 -25.61
C ALA A 187 1.42 -0.13 -25.25
N THR A 188 1.77 1.15 -25.17
CA THR A 188 3.14 1.58 -24.89
C THR A 188 3.15 2.60 -23.77
N PHE A 189 3.99 2.37 -22.78
CA PHE A 189 4.29 3.30 -21.70
C PHE A 189 5.64 3.96 -21.96
N THR A 190 5.82 5.20 -21.50
CA THR A 190 7.12 5.87 -21.56
C THR A 190 7.30 6.80 -20.37
N MET A 191 8.39 6.60 -19.64
CA MET A 191 8.83 7.47 -18.54
C MET A 191 10.31 7.81 -18.71
N GLY A 192 10.59 9.09 -18.97
CA GLY A 192 11.96 9.54 -19.22
C GLY A 192 12.56 8.82 -20.43
N SER A 193 13.62 8.04 -20.22
CA SER A 193 14.28 7.23 -21.26
C SER A 193 13.80 5.79 -21.32
N PHE A 194 12.91 5.38 -20.42
CA PHE A 194 12.35 4.03 -20.37
C PHE A 194 11.06 4.00 -21.19
N THR A 195 10.95 3.02 -22.08
CA THR A 195 9.77 2.77 -22.91
C THR A 195 9.52 1.28 -22.90
N ASP A 196 8.27 0.90 -22.64
CA ASP A 196 7.91 -0.51 -22.57
C ASP A 196 6.55 -0.81 -23.21
N THR A 197 6.37 -2.07 -23.59
CA THR A 197 5.10 -2.59 -24.12
C THR A 197 4.35 -3.31 -23.02
N TYR A 198 3.19 -2.78 -22.67
CA TYR A 198 2.27 -3.39 -21.72
C TYR A 198 0.99 -3.82 -22.45
N TYR A 199 0.16 -4.58 -21.75
CA TYR A 199 -1.15 -5.02 -22.23
C TYR A 199 -2.25 -4.49 -21.33
N LYS A 200 -3.42 -4.29 -21.91
CA LYS A 200 -4.53 -3.63 -21.21
C LYS A 200 -5.37 -4.58 -20.39
N ASN A 201 -5.61 -5.78 -20.91
CA ASN A 201 -6.67 -6.62 -20.41
C ASN A 201 -6.12 -7.95 -19.91
N CYS A 202 -6.63 -8.40 -18.77
CA CYS A 202 -6.42 -9.72 -18.23
C CYS A 202 -7.32 -10.76 -18.91
N SER A 203 -6.97 -12.03 -18.71
CA SER A 203 -7.86 -13.17 -18.94
C SER A 203 -7.40 -14.26 -17.99
N GLY A 204 -8.17 -14.50 -16.95
CA GLY A 204 -7.76 -15.34 -15.84
C GLY A 204 -8.93 -16.14 -15.23
N PRO A 205 -8.63 -16.95 -14.20
CA PRO A 205 -9.66 -17.68 -13.47
C PRO A 205 -10.57 -16.79 -12.62
N TYR A 206 -10.13 -15.56 -12.33
CA TYR A 206 -10.82 -14.62 -11.46
C TYR A 206 -11.59 -13.53 -12.24
N GLU A 207 -11.12 -13.21 -13.45
CA GLU A 207 -11.83 -12.59 -14.59
C GLU A 207 -13.09 -13.35 -15.06
N THR A 208 -14.08 -13.47 -14.18
CA THR A 208 -15.29 -14.27 -14.43
C THR A 208 -16.46 -13.45 -14.96
N THR A 209 -16.36 -12.12 -14.85
CA THR A 209 -17.36 -11.18 -15.36
C THR A 209 -16.81 -10.40 -16.55
N ALA A 210 -17.69 -9.66 -17.22
CA ALA A 210 -17.24 -8.74 -18.25
C ALA A 210 -16.82 -7.43 -17.59
N GLU A 211 -15.74 -6.86 -18.09
CA GLU A 211 -15.27 -5.52 -17.75
C GLU A 211 -16.41 -4.54 -17.56
N LYS A 212 -16.27 -3.70 -16.54
CA LYS A 212 -17.16 -2.56 -16.32
C LYS A 212 -16.39 -1.26 -16.55
N PRO A 213 -16.24 -0.80 -17.81
CA PRO A 213 -15.50 0.42 -18.18
C PRO A 213 -15.85 1.71 -17.44
N ALA A 214 -16.98 1.74 -16.73
CA ALA A 214 -17.43 2.86 -15.92
C ALA A 214 -16.91 2.82 -14.46
N LEU A 215 -16.40 1.67 -14.02
CA LEU A 215 -15.68 1.47 -12.76
C LEU A 215 -14.19 1.61 -13.05
N GLU A 216 -13.63 0.65 -13.77
CA GLU A 216 -12.28 0.68 -14.33
C GLU A 216 -12.29 0.44 -15.84
N PRO A 217 -11.48 1.17 -16.62
CA PRO A 217 -11.47 1.00 -18.07
C PRO A 217 -10.87 -0.33 -18.55
N ASP A 218 -9.83 -0.79 -17.85
CA ASP A 218 -9.03 -1.99 -18.11
C ASP A 218 -8.12 -2.31 -16.91
N ASP A 219 -7.63 -3.55 -16.78
CA ASP A 219 -6.78 -4.05 -15.69
C ASP A 219 -5.32 -3.57 -15.76
N SER A 220 -5.05 -2.52 -16.53
CA SER A 220 -3.68 -2.26 -17.00
C SER A 220 -2.80 -1.62 -15.91
N PRO A 221 -1.46 -1.76 -15.97
CA PRO A 221 -0.68 -2.46 -16.99
C PRO A 221 -0.53 -3.96 -16.72
N CYS A 222 -0.53 -4.74 -17.81
CA CYS A 222 -0.35 -6.19 -17.76
C CYS A 222 0.87 -6.66 -18.54
N TYR A 223 1.50 -7.73 -18.06
CA TYR A 223 2.67 -8.34 -18.68
C TYR A 223 2.58 -9.87 -18.71
N PRO A 224 3.03 -10.52 -19.79
CA PRO A 224 3.08 -11.98 -19.85
C PRO A 224 4.24 -12.54 -19.01
N PHE A 225 4.07 -13.79 -18.56
CA PHE A 225 5.17 -14.60 -18.03
C PHE A 225 6.36 -14.58 -19.01
N GLY A 226 7.55 -14.30 -18.46
CA GLY A 226 8.78 -14.23 -19.24
C GLY A 226 9.00 -12.93 -20.00
N ASP A 227 8.16 -11.91 -19.82
CA ASP A 227 8.47 -10.56 -20.34
C ASP A 227 9.73 -10.02 -19.69
N THR A 228 10.60 -9.40 -20.49
CA THR A 228 11.90 -8.87 -20.05
C THR A 228 11.94 -7.34 -20.07
N HIS A 229 10.80 -6.70 -20.36
CA HIS A 229 10.65 -5.24 -20.45
C HIS A 229 11.72 -4.65 -21.39
N GLY A 230 11.79 -5.18 -22.61
CA GLY A 230 12.82 -4.81 -23.59
C GLY A 230 14.26 -5.23 -23.24
N GLY A 231 14.44 -6.19 -22.32
CA GLY A 231 15.75 -6.65 -21.83
C GLY A 231 16.34 -5.79 -20.72
N THR A 232 15.51 -5.00 -20.02
CA THR A 232 15.95 -4.11 -18.94
C THR A 232 16.03 -4.81 -17.59
N VAL A 233 15.24 -5.88 -17.40
CA VAL A 233 15.19 -6.69 -16.18
C VAL A 233 15.18 -8.20 -16.50
N ALA A 234 15.20 -9.01 -15.44
CA ALA A 234 14.97 -10.44 -15.54
C ALA A 234 13.50 -10.74 -15.94
N PRO A 235 13.21 -11.95 -16.46
CA PRO A 235 11.89 -12.23 -17.00
C PRO A 235 10.82 -12.39 -15.91
N ASN A 236 9.68 -11.70 -16.05
CA ASN A 236 8.55 -11.79 -15.11
C ASN A 236 8.20 -13.24 -14.76
N LEU A 237 7.97 -13.49 -13.47
CA LEU A 237 7.73 -14.85 -12.95
C LEU A 237 6.27 -15.30 -13.06
N VAL A 238 5.37 -14.39 -13.44
CA VAL A 238 3.94 -14.61 -13.57
C VAL A 238 3.38 -13.77 -14.71
N THR A 239 2.28 -14.22 -15.33
CA THR A 239 1.46 -13.37 -16.18
C THR A 239 0.48 -12.64 -15.26
N GLY A 240 0.44 -11.32 -15.28
CA GLY A 240 -0.46 -10.56 -14.43
C GLY A 240 -0.63 -9.11 -14.84
N CYS A 241 -1.42 -8.41 -14.06
CA CYS A 241 -1.85 -7.03 -14.23
C CYS A 241 -1.69 -6.31 -12.89
N ASP A 242 -1.02 -5.15 -12.89
CA ASP A 242 -0.77 -4.36 -11.67
C ASP A 242 -1.92 -3.36 -11.38
N VAL A 243 -2.85 -3.21 -12.34
CA VAL A 243 -4.10 -2.41 -12.22
C VAL A 243 -3.85 -0.97 -11.72
N SER A 244 -2.78 -0.35 -12.23
CA SER A 244 -2.31 0.98 -11.81
C SER A 244 -2.39 2.03 -12.92
N PHE A 245 -2.73 1.66 -14.16
CA PHE A 245 -2.85 2.57 -15.30
C PHE A 245 -4.31 2.87 -15.60
N ASN A 246 -4.69 4.15 -15.51
CA ASN A 246 -6.04 4.67 -15.78
C ASN A 246 -7.13 4.22 -14.78
N ALA A 247 -6.76 3.48 -13.74
CA ALA A 247 -7.58 3.11 -12.59
C ALA A 247 -6.80 3.36 -11.29
N THR A 248 -7.52 3.40 -10.16
CA THR A 248 -6.95 3.57 -8.81
C THR A 248 -7.07 2.24 -8.07
N GLY A 249 -6.63 1.15 -8.72
CA GLY A 249 -6.84 -0.24 -8.31
C GLY A 249 -8.04 -0.92 -8.98
N ASP A 250 -8.24 -2.19 -8.63
CA ASP A 250 -9.32 -3.08 -9.06
C ASP A 250 -10.67 -2.62 -8.47
N LEU A 251 -11.49 -2.01 -9.32
CA LEU A 251 -12.75 -1.36 -8.93
C LEU A 251 -13.99 -2.21 -9.22
N ASP A 252 -13.83 -3.34 -9.89
CA ASP A 252 -14.88 -4.32 -10.10
C ASP A 252 -14.76 -5.58 -9.21
N TYR A 253 -13.66 -5.63 -8.46
CA TYR A 253 -13.33 -6.48 -7.32
C TYR A 253 -13.22 -7.95 -7.68
N ASP A 254 -12.57 -8.24 -8.79
CA ASP A 254 -12.39 -9.59 -9.29
C ASP A 254 -10.95 -10.11 -9.27
N GLY A 255 -10.00 -9.34 -8.76
CA GLY A 255 -8.67 -9.80 -8.39
C GLY A 255 -8.65 -10.81 -7.24
N THR A 256 -7.54 -11.56 -7.14
CA THR A 256 -7.39 -12.63 -6.13
C THR A 256 -7.66 -12.26 -4.68
N PRO A 257 -7.33 -11.05 -4.19
CA PRO A 257 -7.63 -10.68 -2.80
C PRO A 257 -9.10 -10.69 -2.43
N TYR A 258 -10.00 -10.63 -3.42
CA TYR A 258 -11.46 -10.65 -3.23
C TYR A 258 -12.05 -12.06 -3.19
N TYR A 259 -11.21 -13.09 -3.09
CA TYR A 259 -11.60 -14.49 -2.99
C TYR A 259 -11.06 -15.15 -1.71
N ARG A 260 -11.74 -16.22 -1.27
CA ARG A 260 -11.48 -16.90 0.02
C ARG A 260 -10.16 -17.68 0.07
N ASP A 261 -9.48 -17.83 -1.04
CA ASP A 261 -8.19 -18.53 -1.14
C ASP A 261 -6.99 -17.58 -0.94
N TRP A 262 -7.23 -16.29 -0.67
CA TRP A 262 -6.17 -15.28 -0.57
C TRP A 262 -6.08 -14.56 0.78
N PRO A 263 -4.87 -14.59 1.38
CA PRO A 263 -4.22 -15.84 1.73
C PRO A 263 -5.03 -16.59 2.81
N ASP A 264 -4.95 -17.91 2.84
CA ASP A 264 -5.62 -18.75 3.85
C ASP A 264 -4.65 -19.62 4.68
N SER A 265 -3.35 -19.41 4.50
CA SER A 265 -2.27 -20.21 5.08
C SER A 265 -1.06 -19.38 5.51
N VAL A 266 -0.34 -19.87 6.51
CA VAL A 266 0.98 -19.34 6.94
C VAL A 266 2.15 -19.92 6.15
N THR A 267 1.87 -20.88 5.27
CA THR A 267 2.85 -21.49 4.36
C THR A 267 2.35 -21.27 2.95
N PRO A 268 3.15 -20.66 2.06
CA PRO A 268 2.72 -20.40 0.70
C PRO A 268 2.49 -21.72 -0.04
N ASP A 269 1.46 -21.76 -0.87
CA ASP A 269 1.15 -22.91 -1.73
C ASP A 269 0.88 -22.47 -3.17
N ARG A 270 -0.31 -22.75 -3.72
CA ARG A 270 -0.76 -22.11 -4.96
C ARG A 270 -1.03 -20.61 -4.72
N TYR A 271 -1.30 -20.23 -3.47
CA TYR A 271 -1.62 -18.87 -3.04
C TYR A 271 -0.51 -18.32 -2.13
N PRO A 272 -0.38 -16.98 -2.02
CA PRO A 272 0.58 -16.39 -1.10
C PRO A 272 0.26 -16.82 0.35
N SER A 273 1.28 -16.85 1.19
CA SER A 273 1.06 -16.91 2.64
C SER A 273 0.65 -15.55 3.17
N THR A 274 -0.03 -15.53 4.30
CA THR A 274 -0.20 -14.30 5.08
C THR A 274 1.13 -13.79 5.62
N PHE A 275 1.17 -12.50 5.98
CA PHE A 275 2.27 -11.92 6.73
C PHE A 275 2.06 -12.16 8.22
N LEU A 276 3.16 -12.42 8.93
CA LEU A 276 3.15 -12.60 10.37
C LEU A 276 3.70 -11.35 11.05
N GLN A 277 2.80 -10.52 11.59
CA GLN A 277 3.18 -9.25 12.16
C GLN A 277 3.04 -9.23 13.68
N LEU A 278 4.11 -8.83 14.37
CA LEU A 278 4.04 -8.55 15.80
C LEU A 278 3.38 -7.21 16.07
N GLN A 279 2.71 -7.09 17.21
CA GLN A 279 2.13 -5.82 17.65
C GLN A 279 3.20 -4.72 17.70
N PRO A 280 2.96 -3.53 17.13
CA PRO A 280 3.88 -2.41 17.28
C PRO A 280 4.01 -2.00 18.75
N THR A 281 5.21 -1.53 19.10
CA THR A 281 5.53 -1.00 20.42
C THR A 281 6.15 0.38 20.31
N THR A 282 6.03 1.18 21.36
CA THR A 282 6.81 2.42 21.50
C THR A 282 8.30 2.12 21.71
N ASP A 283 9.15 3.15 21.63
CA ASP A 283 10.60 3.06 21.92
C ASP A 283 10.92 2.50 23.33
N TYR A 284 9.96 2.56 24.25
CA TYR A 284 10.08 2.00 25.60
C TYR A 284 9.45 0.60 25.74
N GLY A 285 9.10 -0.04 24.63
CA GLY A 285 8.49 -1.38 24.59
C GLY A 285 7.03 -1.40 25.04
N GLN A 286 6.34 -0.27 25.09
CA GLN A 286 4.94 -0.22 25.51
C GLN A 286 4.03 -0.58 24.34
N ARG A 287 3.03 -1.43 24.60
CA ARG A 287 2.02 -1.84 23.62
C ARG A 287 0.90 -0.82 23.52
N CYS A 288 0.27 -0.74 22.34
CA CYS A 288 -0.98 -0.03 22.16
C CYS A 288 -2.12 -0.77 22.89
N PRO A 289 -2.79 -0.14 23.88
CA PRO A 289 -3.79 -0.82 24.72
C PRO A 289 -5.14 -1.01 24.03
N GLN A 290 -5.35 -0.37 22.87
CA GLN A 290 -6.59 -0.42 22.10
C GLN A 290 -6.26 -0.64 20.62
N ILE A 291 -7.20 -1.24 19.91
CA ILE A 291 -7.16 -1.47 18.46
C ILE A 291 -8.51 -1.11 17.84
N GLN A 292 -8.51 -0.89 16.53
CA GLN A 292 -9.68 -0.68 15.69
C GLN A 292 -9.39 -1.34 14.33
N PHE A 293 -10.44 -1.83 13.67
CA PHE A 293 -10.34 -2.36 12.31
C PHE A 293 -11.02 -1.41 11.35
N GLU A 294 -10.33 -1.09 10.27
CA GLU A 294 -10.74 -0.08 9.30
C GLU A 294 -10.43 -0.57 7.88
N THR A 295 -11.27 -0.16 6.94
CA THR A 295 -10.99 -0.24 5.50
C THR A 295 -11.64 0.95 4.81
N ASP A 296 -10.92 1.54 3.86
CA ASP A 296 -11.36 2.61 3.00
C ASP A 296 -12.06 2.12 1.73
N ASN A 297 -12.47 0.85 1.67
CA ASN A 297 -13.21 0.28 0.53
C ASN A 297 -14.48 1.06 0.13
N SER A 298 -14.99 1.95 0.98
CA SER A 298 -16.04 2.90 0.59
C SER A 298 -15.58 3.95 -0.43
N ALA A 299 -14.29 4.31 -0.48
CA ALA A 299 -13.70 5.20 -1.48
C ALA A 299 -13.74 4.62 -2.89
N THR A 300 -13.60 3.29 -3.02
CA THR A 300 -13.65 2.58 -4.30
C THR A 300 -15.10 2.35 -4.79
N GLN A 301 -16.10 2.59 -3.93
CA GLN A 301 -17.53 2.39 -4.22
C GLN A 301 -18.27 3.66 -4.66
N LEU A 302 -17.56 4.76 -4.92
CA LEU A 302 -18.21 6.03 -5.32
C LEU A 302 -18.99 5.89 -6.64
N ALA A 303 -18.43 5.16 -7.61
CA ALA A 303 -19.06 4.93 -8.91
C ALA A 303 -20.31 4.03 -8.81
N THR A 304 -20.41 3.19 -7.77
CA THR A 304 -21.57 2.33 -7.49
C THR A 304 -22.58 2.98 -6.53
N GLY A 305 -22.34 4.24 -6.12
CA GLY A 305 -23.29 5.06 -5.38
C GLY A 305 -23.15 5.03 -3.86
N CYS A 306 -22.05 4.51 -3.32
CA CYS A 306 -21.71 4.68 -1.90
C CYS A 306 -21.55 6.17 -1.58
N ASN A 307 -22.21 6.59 -0.50
CA ASN A 307 -22.07 7.93 0.04
C ASN A 307 -21.25 7.86 1.32
N PRO A 308 -19.93 8.17 1.28
CA PRO A 308 -19.05 8.03 2.43
C PRO A 308 -19.38 8.99 3.58
N ALA A 309 -20.07 10.10 3.29
CA ALA A 309 -20.51 11.02 4.33
C ALA A 309 -21.66 10.46 5.18
N THR A 310 -22.42 9.47 4.68
CA THR A 310 -23.62 8.96 5.36
C THR A 310 -23.63 7.45 5.55
N GLY A 311 -22.74 6.74 4.85
CA GLY A 311 -22.75 5.28 4.72
C GLY A 311 -23.86 4.72 3.84
N ALA A 312 -24.69 5.56 3.23
CA ALA A 312 -25.75 5.08 2.34
C ALA A 312 -25.16 4.35 1.13
N ASN A 313 -25.66 3.15 0.84
CA ASN A 313 -25.22 2.25 -0.24
C ASN A 313 -23.77 1.77 -0.17
N CYS A 314 -23.04 2.04 0.91
CA CYS A 314 -21.71 1.46 1.10
C CYS A 314 -21.90 0.03 1.62
N VAL A 315 -21.35 -0.95 0.92
CA VAL A 315 -21.46 -2.38 1.27
C VAL A 315 -20.09 -2.99 1.51
N LEU A 316 -20.05 -3.97 2.40
CA LEU A 316 -18.88 -4.81 2.63
C LEU A 316 -19.36 -6.25 2.84
N PRO A 317 -18.83 -7.25 2.10
CA PRO A 317 -17.84 -7.13 1.00
C PRO A 317 -18.32 -6.25 -0.17
N PRO A 318 -17.40 -5.70 -0.98
CA PRO A 318 -17.77 -4.96 -2.19
C PRO A 318 -18.48 -5.89 -3.20
N PRO A 319 -19.25 -5.33 -4.16
CA PRO A 319 -20.08 -6.10 -5.08
C PRO A 319 -19.30 -6.79 -6.22
N GLY A 320 -18.19 -7.45 -5.89
CA GLY A 320 -17.39 -8.28 -6.81
C GLY A 320 -17.86 -9.72 -6.89
N PRO A 321 -17.41 -10.48 -7.92
CA PRO A 321 -17.77 -11.87 -8.13
C PRO A 321 -17.32 -12.80 -6.98
N GLY A 322 -16.24 -12.47 -6.28
CA GLY A 322 -15.71 -13.27 -5.17
C GLY A 322 -16.57 -13.25 -3.90
N ASN A 323 -17.46 -12.25 -3.72
CA ASN A 323 -18.31 -12.07 -2.53
C ASN A 323 -17.53 -12.20 -1.21
N PHE A 324 -16.30 -11.69 -1.17
CA PHE A 324 -15.39 -11.80 -0.04
C PHE A 324 -14.54 -10.54 0.09
N TYR A 325 -14.15 -10.25 1.33
CA TYR A 325 -13.19 -9.20 1.64
C TYR A 325 -12.26 -9.71 2.76
N PRO A 326 -10.93 -9.54 2.63
CA PRO A 326 -9.97 -10.08 3.59
C PRO A 326 -10.05 -9.38 4.94
N TYR A 327 -9.67 -10.12 5.99
CA TYR A 327 -9.79 -9.65 7.36
C TYR A 327 -8.55 -9.97 8.20
N TRP A 328 -8.27 -9.11 9.16
CA TRP A 328 -7.32 -9.36 10.23
C TRP A 328 -7.72 -10.52 11.15
N THR A 329 -6.76 -11.38 11.44
CA THR A 329 -6.86 -12.45 12.42
C THR A 329 -5.72 -12.33 13.42
N GLN A 330 -6.01 -12.53 14.70
CA GLN A 330 -4.96 -12.66 15.72
C GLN A 330 -4.79 -14.13 16.09
N ALA A 331 -3.59 -14.67 15.86
CA ALA A 331 -3.29 -16.08 16.04
C ALA A 331 -2.00 -16.30 16.84
N THR A 332 -1.81 -17.53 17.32
CA THR A 332 -0.53 -17.98 17.87
C THR A 332 0.18 -18.85 16.84
N VAL A 333 1.25 -18.32 16.24
CA VAL A 333 2.07 -19.03 15.24
C VAL A 333 3.48 -19.17 15.78
N GLY A 334 4.00 -20.40 15.83
CA GLY A 334 5.33 -20.66 16.39
C GLY A 334 5.52 -20.24 17.86
N GLY A 335 4.43 -20.10 18.62
CA GLY A 335 4.44 -19.60 20.00
C GLY A 335 4.44 -18.08 20.14
N LEU A 336 4.33 -17.33 19.04
CA LEU A 336 4.22 -15.87 19.03
C LEU A 336 2.79 -15.43 18.73
N CYS A 337 2.35 -14.38 19.41
CA CYS A 337 1.09 -13.69 19.13
C CYS A 337 1.28 -12.75 17.94
N VAL A 338 0.66 -13.07 16.80
CA VAL A 338 0.82 -12.35 15.54
C VAL A 338 -0.52 -11.91 14.98
N TRP A 339 -0.48 -10.83 14.21
CA TRP A 339 -1.51 -10.41 13.30
C TRP A 339 -1.24 -11.04 11.93
N GLU A 340 -2.31 -11.56 11.34
CA GLU A 340 -2.36 -12.13 10.01
C GLU A 340 -3.48 -11.41 9.23
N PHE A 341 -3.32 -11.23 7.93
CA PHE A 341 -4.31 -10.63 7.05
C PHE A 341 -4.69 -11.60 5.92
N GLY A 342 -5.99 -11.77 5.66
CA GLY A 342 -6.49 -12.68 4.63
C GLY A 342 -7.76 -13.43 5.07
N ASN A 343 -7.96 -14.64 4.55
CA ASN A 343 -9.01 -15.56 5.01
C ASN A 343 -8.48 -16.55 6.06
N MET A 344 -7.87 -16.04 7.12
CA MET A 344 -7.19 -16.86 8.13
C MET A 344 -8.18 -17.40 9.17
N ALA A 345 -8.18 -18.71 9.41
CA ALA A 345 -9.13 -19.39 10.32
C ALA A 345 -8.47 -20.06 11.54
N ASN A 346 -7.18 -19.82 11.76
CA ASN A 346 -6.32 -20.37 12.81
C ASN A 346 -6.33 -19.55 14.12
N GLY A 347 -7.10 -18.46 14.19
CA GLY A 347 -7.09 -17.53 15.32
C GLY A 347 -8.42 -16.84 15.58
N ASN A 348 -8.38 -15.75 16.33
CA ASN A 348 -9.53 -14.86 16.54
C ASN A 348 -9.71 -13.98 15.30
N THR A 349 -10.77 -14.24 14.55
CA THR A 349 -11.10 -13.52 13.31
C THR A 349 -11.92 -12.25 13.55
N PHE A 350 -12.30 -11.97 14.80
CA PHE A 350 -13.13 -10.82 15.20
C PHE A 350 -14.48 -10.69 14.47
N GLY A 351 -14.96 -11.78 13.86
CA GLY A 351 -16.18 -11.80 13.07
C GLY A 351 -15.95 -11.75 11.55
N GLY A 352 -14.71 -11.89 11.08
CA GLY A 352 -14.36 -11.78 9.66
C GLY A 352 -14.44 -10.33 9.20
N ASP A 353 -14.89 -10.11 7.98
CA ASP A 353 -15.14 -8.79 7.38
C ASP A 353 -16.13 -7.93 8.19
N ALA A 354 -17.01 -8.53 9.00
CA ALA A 354 -17.87 -7.78 9.91
C ALA A 354 -17.11 -6.95 10.96
N GLN A 355 -15.80 -7.20 11.16
CA GLN A 355 -14.96 -6.42 12.07
C GLN A 355 -14.81 -4.95 11.66
N TYR A 356 -14.96 -4.64 10.37
CA TYR A 356 -14.82 -3.28 9.82
C TYR A 356 -16.05 -2.41 10.05
N GLY A 357 -17.15 -2.94 10.60
CA GLY A 357 -18.29 -2.13 11.02
C GLY A 357 -19.00 -1.42 9.87
N SER A 358 -19.15 -0.09 9.99
CA SER A 358 -19.99 0.71 9.08
C SER A 358 -19.37 2.05 8.76
N VAL A 359 -19.77 2.63 7.63
CA VAL A 359 -19.36 3.96 7.19
C VAL A 359 -20.25 5.04 7.80
N GLY A 360 -19.66 6.17 8.18
CA GLY A 360 -20.39 7.37 8.57
C GLY A 360 -19.49 8.58 8.85
N PRO A 361 -20.06 9.71 9.30
CA PRO A 361 -19.29 10.92 9.61
C PRO A 361 -18.20 10.70 10.66
N GLU A 362 -18.45 9.83 11.65
CA GLU A 362 -17.49 9.54 12.73
C GLU A 362 -16.34 8.64 12.28
N THR A 363 -16.49 7.95 11.14
CA THR A 363 -15.48 7.06 10.56
C THR A 363 -14.77 7.70 9.37
N ILE A 364 -14.97 9.01 9.15
CA ILE A 364 -14.30 9.81 8.12
C ILE A 364 -14.39 9.13 6.74
N GLY A 365 -15.55 8.54 6.44
CA GLY A 365 -15.81 7.91 5.16
C GLY A 365 -15.37 6.46 5.04
N ALA A 366 -14.50 5.94 5.90
CA ALA A 366 -14.09 4.53 5.92
C ALA A 366 -15.14 3.64 6.61
N PHE A 367 -15.11 2.34 6.32
CA PHE A 367 -15.71 1.35 7.21
C PHE A 367 -14.83 1.26 8.46
N ALA A 368 -15.38 1.57 9.63
CA ALA A 368 -14.67 1.37 10.89
C ALA A 368 -15.49 0.59 11.91
N GLY A 369 -14.84 -0.41 12.52
CA GLY A 369 -15.35 -1.13 13.69
C GLY A 369 -15.23 -0.29 14.96
N PRO A 370 -15.79 -0.76 16.09
CA PRO A 370 -15.60 -0.09 17.38
C PRO A 370 -14.15 -0.20 17.85
N VAL A 371 -13.66 0.84 18.54
CA VAL A 371 -12.40 0.77 19.30
C VAL A 371 -12.55 -0.25 20.43
N ARG A 372 -11.61 -1.19 20.52
CA ARG A 372 -11.64 -2.33 21.46
C ARG A 372 -10.37 -2.40 22.29
N PRO A 373 -10.41 -3.02 23.49
CA PRO A 373 -9.20 -3.40 24.20
C PRO A 373 -8.34 -4.30 23.32
N ASN A 374 -7.03 -4.08 23.33
CA ASN A 374 -6.10 -4.97 22.64
C ASN A 374 -6.12 -6.35 23.34
N PRO A 375 -6.51 -7.43 22.63
CA PRO A 375 -6.60 -8.78 23.20
C PRO A 375 -5.26 -9.34 23.68
N ASN A 376 -4.11 -8.82 23.20
CA ASN A 376 -2.74 -9.19 23.62
C ASN A 376 -2.34 -10.68 23.49
N CYS A 377 -3.22 -11.53 22.93
CA CYS A 377 -3.29 -12.96 23.21
C CYS A 377 -3.49 -13.28 24.72
#